data_AF-A0A8J7YHZ4-F1
#
_entry.id   AF-A0A8J7YHZ4-F1
#
_cell.length_a   1.000
_cell.length_b   1.000
_cell.length_c   1.000
_cell.angle_alpha   90.00
_cell.angle_beta   90.00
_cell.angle_gamma   90.00
#
_symmetry.space_group_name_H-M   'P 1'
#
loop_
_entity.id
_entity.type
_entity.pdbx_description
1 polymer ?
#
loop_
_entity_poly.entity_id
_entity_poly.type
_entity_poly.pdbx_seq_one_letter_code
_entity_poly.pdbx_strand_id
1 'polypeptide(L)'
;MVQCEMCGKEVSSPSRVKIEGAELDVCDECTDFGTELKTEDSSSSTSTKYSTSSSGSSGSSGSSSSSSSSSSGGGRRRDMFDEMDEIAQDFDDQIRSARESKGLSQKELAQQLNEKASLIRKLEQGNSLPSDDVRKKIEKSLGIDLSAGGSADDEEWSGGSSDGSYTLGDVVQRKD
;
A
#
# COMPACT_ATOMS: atom_id res chain seq x y z
N MET A 1 -1.31 45.04 -17.62
CA MET A 1 -0.94 43.76 -18.24
C MET A 1 -0.34 42.85 -17.18
N VAL A 2 -0.41 41.54 -17.41
CA VAL A 2 0.47 40.56 -16.75
C VAL A 2 1.57 40.16 -17.72
N GLN A 3 2.68 39.62 -17.22
CA GLN A 3 3.78 39.14 -18.06
C GLN A 3 3.69 37.62 -18.19
N CYS A 4 3.76 37.10 -19.42
CA CYS A 4 3.82 35.66 -19.69
C CYS A 4 5.09 35.07 -19.08
N GLU A 5 4.95 34.08 -18.21
CA GLU A 5 6.09 33.50 -17.46
C GLU A 5 7.03 32.66 -18.33
N MET A 6 6.59 32.26 -19.54
CA MET A 6 7.40 31.49 -20.49
C MET A 6 8.18 32.34 -21.50
N CYS A 7 7.61 33.44 -22.00
CA CYS A 7 8.20 34.22 -23.10
C CYS A 7 8.40 35.72 -22.79
N GLY A 8 7.98 36.18 -21.60
CA GLY A 8 8.17 37.57 -21.16
C GLY A 8 7.29 38.60 -21.87
N LYS A 9 6.40 38.20 -22.78
CA LYS A 9 5.45 39.12 -23.45
C LYS A 9 4.41 39.64 -22.46
N GLU A 10 4.02 40.90 -22.60
CA GLU A 10 2.91 41.48 -21.83
C GLU A 10 1.56 41.10 -22.45
N VAL A 11 0.63 40.60 -21.63
CA VAL A 11 -0.69 40.11 -22.05
C VAL A 11 -1.79 40.78 -21.22
N SER A 12 -2.97 40.99 -21.82
CA SER A 12 -4.17 41.47 -21.12
C SER A 12 -4.94 40.35 -20.41
N SER A 13 -4.89 39.14 -20.97
CA SER A 13 -5.62 37.96 -20.54
C SER A 13 -4.69 36.75 -20.61
N PRO A 14 -4.05 36.34 -19.50
CA PRO A 14 -3.24 35.13 -19.48
C PRO A 14 -4.14 33.90 -19.52
N SER A 15 -3.63 32.81 -20.09
CA SER A 15 -4.19 31.47 -19.93
C SER A 15 -3.38 30.74 -18.86
N ARG A 16 -4.05 30.18 -17.85
CA ARG A 16 -3.40 29.40 -16.79
C ARG A 16 -3.22 27.95 -17.23
N VAL A 17 -1.97 27.52 -17.34
CA VAL A 17 -1.59 26.25 -17.97
C VAL A 17 -0.66 25.47 -17.06
N LYS A 18 -0.82 24.14 -17.03
CA LYS A 18 0.06 23.24 -16.27
C LYS A 18 1.18 22.71 -17.16
N ILE A 19 2.42 23.03 -16.82
CA ILE A 19 3.64 22.66 -17.55
C ILE A 19 4.61 22.01 -16.58
N GLU A 20 5.04 20.77 -16.87
CA GLU A 20 5.93 19.94 -16.03
C GLU A 20 5.52 19.82 -14.54
N GLY A 21 4.24 20.05 -14.23
CA GLY A 21 3.69 19.98 -12.88
C GLY A 21 3.52 21.34 -12.18
N ALA A 22 4.17 22.40 -12.67
CA ALA A 22 3.94 23.78 -12.25
C ALA A 22 2.74 24.39 -12.96
N GLU A 23 2.05 25.31 -12.29
CA GLU A 23 0.99 26.15 -12.90
C GLU A 23 1.59 27.51 -13.23
N LEU A 24 1.45 27.94 -14.48
CA LEU A 24 2.03 29.18 -15.00
C LEU A 24 1.00 29.99 -15.77
N ASP A 25 1.11 31.32 -15.70
CA ASP A 25 0.28 32.25 -16.46
C ASP A 25 0.98 32.62 -17.78
N VAL A 26 0.42 32.16 -18.91
CA VAL A 26 1.07 32.23 -20.23
C VAL A 26 0.21 32.92 -21.30
N CYS A 27 0.84 33.40 -22.37
CA CYS A 27 0.14 33.90 -23.55
C CYS A 27 -0.39 32.76 -24.44
N ASP A 28 -1.30 33.07 -25.36
CA ASP A 28 -1.94 32.08 -26.25
C ASP A 28 -0.97 31.31 -27.16
N GLU A 29 0.23 31.85 -27.42
CA GLU A 29 1.31 31.12 -28.15
C GLU A 29 2.02 30.07 -27.28
N CYS A 30 1.94 30.21 -25.95
CA CYS A 30 2.65 29.37 -24.98
C CYS A 30 1.73 28.35 -24.30
N THR A 31 0.43 28.34 -24.60
CA THR A 31 -0.51 27.34 -24.10
C THR A 31 -0.22 25.94 -24.64
N ASP A 32 0.35 25.84 -25.85
CA ASP A 32 0.71 24.58 -26.52
C ASP A 32 1.73 23.72 -25.75
N PHE A 33 2.47 24.32 -24.80
CA PHE A 33 3.47 23.63 -23.99
C PHE A 33 2.88 22.92 -22.75
N GLY A 34 1.57 22.97 -22.53
CA GLY A 34 0.93 22.28 -21.40
C GLY A 34 -0.57 22.07 -21.54
N THR A 35 -1.24 21.80 -20.43
CA THR A 35 -2.69 21.61 -20.39
C THR A 35 -3.40 22.79 -19.74
N GLU A 36 -4.38 23.35 -20.45
CA GLU A 36 -5.25 24.43 -19.95
C GLU A 36 -6.10 23.98 -18.75
N LEU A 37 -6.11 24.79 -17.69
CA LEU A 37 -7.00 24.59 -16.55
C LEU A 37 -8.16 25.57 -16.63
N LYS A 38 -9.36 25.08 -17.02
CA LYS A 38 -10.61 25.81 -16.83
C LYS A 38 -10.78 26.08 -15.33
N THR A 39 -10.52 27.31 -14.90
CA THR A 39 -10.88 27.75 -13.56
C THR A 39 -12.35 28.14 -13.60
N GLU A 40 -13.25 27.22 -13.28
CA GLU A 40 -14.63 27.58 -12.99
C GLU A 40 -14.65 28.30 -11.64
N ASP A 41 -14.90 29.61 -11.66
CA ASP A 41 -14.92 30.50 -10.50
C ASP A 41 -15.97 30.07 -9.47
N SER A 42 -15.57 29.12 -8.62
CA SER A 42 -16.32 28.65 -7.45
C SER A 42 -16.33 29.72 -6.37
N SER A 43 -17.11 30.76 -6.66
CA SER A 43 -17.42 31.89 -5.80
C SER A 43 -18.37 31.45 -4.68
N SER A 44 -17.86 30.65 -3.74
CA SER A 44 -18.54 30.31 -2.50
C SER A 44 -17.69 30.60 -1.27
N SER A 45 -17.96 31.78 -0.71
CA SER A 45 -18.08 32.00 0.74
C SER A 45 -16.90 31.64 1.63
N THR A 46 -16.18 32.70 2.01
CA THR A 46 -15.51 32.87 3.30
C THR A 46 -16.11 32.02 4.42
N SER A 47 -15.43 30.94 4.82
CA SER A 47 -15.65 30.32 6.12
C SER A 47 -14.35 29.78 6.69
N THR A 48 -14.15 30.05 7.97
CA THR A 48 -12.94 29.72 8.70
C THR A 48 -12.76 28.21 8.77
N LYS A 49 -11.53 27.76 8.52
CA LYS A 49 -10.96 26.38 8.47
C LYS A 49 -11.23 25.40 9.64
N TYR A 50 -12.39 25.47 10.29
CA TYR A 50 -12.83 24.60 11.39
C TYR A 50 -14.33 24.28 11.27
N SER A 51 -14.71 23.34 10.39
CA SER A 51 -16.03 22.71 10.42
C SER A 51 -15.98 21.36 9.70
N THR A 52 -15.89 20.29 10.47
CA THR A 52 -16.08 18.91 9.99
C THR A 52 -17.57 18.64 9.81
N SER A 53 -18.13 18.96 8.64
CA SER A 53 -19.53 18.63 8.32
C SER A 53 -19.62 17.21 7.76
N SER A 54 -20.01 16.27 8.62
CA SER A 54 -20.52 14.98 8.19
C SER A 54 -21.96 15.13 7.68
N SER A 55 -22.22 14.71 6.45
CA SER A 55 -23.58 14.52 5.94
C SER A 55 -23.59 13.43 4.86
N GLY A 56 -24.13 12.25 5.20
CA GLY A 56 -24.60 11.26 4.22
C GLY A 56 -25.83 11.77 3.47
N SER A 57 -26.49 11.04 2.56
CA SER A 57 -26.53 9.57 2.34
C SER A 57 -26.75 9.34 0.82
N SER A 58 -26.91 8.15 0.21
CA SER A 58 -27.49 6.84 0.57
C SER A 58 -27.20 5.87 -0.59
N GLY A 59 -27.19 4.54 -0.50
CA GLY A 59 -27.47 3.53 0.55
C GLY A 59 -27.00 2.16 -0.02
N SER A 60 -27.41 0.95 0.35
CA SER A 60 -28.22 0.35 1.43
C SER A 60 -28.16 -1.19 1.23
N SER A 61 -28.33 -2.10 2.20
CA SER A 61 -28.36 -2.04 3.67
C SER A 61 -28.43 -3.49 4.21
N GLY A 62 -27.60 -3.90 5.18
CA GLY A 62 -27.51 -5.31 5.60
C GLY A 62 -27.03 -5.52 7.04
N SER A 63 -27.88 -5.21 8.01
CA SER A 63 -27.61 -5.43 9.43
C SER A 63 -28.07 -6.81 9.90
N SER A 64 -27.21 -7.55 10.59
CA SER A 64 -27.64 -8.47 11.65
C SER A 64 -26.76 -8.30 12.88
N SER A 65 -27.43 -8.16 14.02
CA SER A 65 -26.81 -7.97 15.34
C SER A 65 -26.49 -9.32 15.98
N SER A 66 -25.32 -9.44 16.60
CA SER A 66 -25.11 -10.40 17.69
C SER A 66 -24.34 -9.77 18.85
N SER A 67 -25.05 -9.65 19.97
CA SER A 67 -24.56 -9.76 21.34
C SER A 67 -23.15 -9.25 21.67
N SER A 68 -23.12 -8.22 22.51
CA SER A 68 -22.06 -8.03 23.49
C SER A 68 -21.77 -9.32 24.26
N SER A 69 -20.57 -9.87 24.09
CA SER A 69 -19.93 -10.72 25.10
C SER A 69 -18.74 -9.96 25.68
N SER A 70 -18.85 -9.60 26.95
CA SER A 70 -17.75 -9.04 27.72
C SER A 70 -16.73 -10.15 28.00
N SER A 71 -15.65 -10.19 27.22
CA SER A 71 -14.42 -10.87 27.61
C SER A 71 -13.27 -9.86 27.63
N SER A 72 -12.59 -9.79 28.77
CA SER A 72 -11.48 -8.89 29.03
C SER A 72 -10.25 -9.31 28.23
N GLY A 73 -10.02 -8.67 27.10
CA GLY A 73 -8.80 -8.76 26.31
C GLY A 73 -8.67 -7.51 25.48
N GLY A 74 -7.55 -6.78 25.61
CA GLY A 74 -7.29 -5.53 24.92
C GLY A 74 -7.00 -5.75 23.43
N GLY A 75 -8.01 -6.20 22.68
CA GLY A 75 -7.94 -6.30 21.22
C GLY A 75 -7.68 -4.93 20.63
N ARG A 76 -6.49 -4.74 20.08
CA ARG A 76 -6.18 -3.59 19.22
C ARG A 76 -7.26 -3.57 18.12
N ARG A 77 -7.82 -2.39 17.85
CA ARG A 77 -8.76 -2.25 16.73
C ARG A 77 -7.99 -2.62 15.49
N ARG A 78 -8.38 -3.70 14.79
CA ARG A 78 -7.74 -4.11 13.53
C ARG A 78 -7.70 -2.88 12.62
N ASP A 79 -6.49 -2.45 12.28
CA ASP A 79 -6.30 -1.30 11.41
C ASP A 79 -6.01 -1.76 9.97
N MET A 80 -5.94 -0.82 9.03
CA MET A 80 -5.86 -1.15 7.60
C MET A 80 -4.56 -1.86 7.20
N PHE A 81 -3.53 -1.88 8.07
CA PHE A 81 -2.30 -2.64 7.84
C PHE A 81 -2.42 -4.09 8.32
N ASP A 82 -3.23 -4.39 9.34
CA ASP A 82 -3.51 -5.76 9.80
C ASP A 82 -4.26 -6.63 8.74
N GLU A 83 -4.83 -6.00 7.71
CA GLU A 83 -5.60 -6.65 6.63
C GLU A 83 -4.77 -6.82 5.33
N MET A 84 -3.52 -6.35 5.29
CA MET A 84 -2.68 -6.45 4.09
C MET A 84 -1.92 -7.79 4.07
N ASP A 85 -2.14 -8.61 3.04
CA ASP A 85 -1.45 -9.90 2.86
C ASP A 85 0.07 -9.73 2.68
N GLU A 86 0.82 -9.89 3.75
CA GLU A 86 2.29 -9.98 3.70
C GLU A 86 2.73 -11.25 2.94
N ILE A 87 3.81 -11.12 2.16
CA ILE A 87 4.43 -12.21 1.40
C ILE A 87 5.56 -12.80 2.26
N ALA A 88 5.68 -14.13 2.30
CA ALA A 88 6.73 -14.81 3.04
C ALA A 88 8.13 -14.33 2.60
N GLN A 89 9.09 -14.19 3.54
CA GLN A 89 10.41 -13.62 3.23
C GLN A 89 11.25 -14.52 2.31
N ASP A 90 10.98 -15.82 2.32
CA ASP A 90 11.61 -16.92 1.59
C ASP A 90 10.81 -17.36 0.35
N PHE A 91 9.88 -16.51 -0.13
CA PHE A 91 9.01 -16.83 -1.27
C PHE A 91 9.78 -17.27 -2.53
N ASP A 92 10.99 -16.77 -2.74
CA ASP A 92 11.81 -17.08 -3.91
C ASP A 92 12.36 -18.52 -3.87
N ASP A 93 12.83 -18.96 -2.71
CA ASP A 93 13.28 -20.34 -2.48
C ASP A 93 12.08 -21.33 -2.43
N GLN A 94 10.93 -20.92 -1.91
CA GLN A 94 9.70 -21.74 -1.95
C GLN A 94 9.24 -21.99 -3.39
N ILE A 95 9.15 -20.94 -4.22
CA ILE A 95 8.78 -21.05 -5.65
C ILE A 95 9.75 -21.97 -6.38
N ARG A 96 11.06 -21.79 -6.15
CA ARG A 96 12.10 -22.58 -6.78
C ARG A 96 12.01 -24.07 -6.41
N SER A 97 11.90 -24.36 -5.12
CA SER A 97 11.81 -25.73 -4.59
C SER A 97 10.56 -26.45 -5.10
N ALA A 98 9.41 -25.75 -5.14
CA ALA A 98 8.16 -26.30 -5.65
C ALA A 98 8.12 -26.43 -7.19
N ARG A 99 8.86 -25.59 -7.93
CA ARG A 99 9.07 -25.78 -9.38
C ARG A 99 9.93 -27.02 -9.64
N GLU A 100 11.01 -27.20 -8.87
CA GLU A 100 11.97 -28.28 -9.05
C GLU A 100 11.41 -29.65 -8.62
N SER A 101 10.59 -29.71 -7.57
CA SER A 101 9.88 -30.94 -7.18
C SER A 101 8.88 -31.41 -8.25
N LYS A 102 8.34 -30.50 -9.06
CA LYS A 102 7.51 -30.81 -10.24
C LYS A 102 8.31 -31.03 -11.53
N GLY A 103 9.64 -30.89 -11.49
CA GLY A 103 10.51 -31.08 -12.65
C GLY A 103 10.33 -30.05 -13.78
N LEU A 104 9.70 -28.90 -13.50
CA LEU A 104 9.41 -27.87 -14.51
C LEU A 104 10.61 -26.95 -14.73
N SER A 105 10.87 -26.55 -15.98
CA SER A 105 11.78 -25.44 -16.26
C SER A 105 11.09 -24.09 -15.99
N GLN A 106 11.88 -23.04 -15.72
CA GLN A 106 11.38 -21.67 -15.55
C GLN A 106 10.54 -21.20 -16.76
N LYS A 107 10.86 -21.67 -17.97
CA LYS A 107 10.14 -21.34 -19.19
C LYS A 107 8.77 -22.03 -19.27
N GLU A 108 8.68 -23.29 -18.87
CA GLU A 108 7.42 -24.04 -18.86
C GLU A 108 6.47 -23.53 -17.78
N LEU A 109 6.97 -23.22 -16.58
CA LEU A 109 6.18 -22.57 -15.54
C LEU A 109 5.64 -21.21 -16.02
N ALA A 110 6.50 -20.38 -16.63
CA ALA A 110 6.07 -19.10 -17.22
C ALA A 110 4.98 -19.28 -18.29
N GLN A 111 5.09 -20.28 -19.15
CA GLN A 111 4.08 -20.61 -20.17
C GLN A 111 2.75 -21.06 -19.54
N GLN A 112 2.78 -21.91 -18.51
CA GLN A 112 1.57 -22.35 -17.80
C GLN A 112 0.83 -21.18 -17.13
N LEU A 113 1.57 -20.21 -16.59
CA LEU A 113 1.00 -19.04 -15.91
C LEU A 113 0.62 -17.88 -16.86
N ASN A 114 0.94 -18.02 -18.15
CA ASN A 114 0.85 -16.97 -19.16
C ASN A 114 1.68 -15.71 -18.80
N GLU A 115 2.84 -15.92 -18.18
CA GLU A 115 3.78 -14.87 -17.77
C GLU A 115 5.09 -14.91 -18.58
N LYS A 116 5.89 -13.84 -18.47
CA LYS A 116 7.21 -13.77 -19.10
C LYS A 116 8.21 -14.62 -18.29
N ALA A 117 9.03 -15.42 -18.96
CA ALA A 117 10.08 -16.21 -18.30
C ALA A 117 11.11 -15.34 -17.53
N SER A 118 11.30 -14.08 -17.95
CA SER A 118 12.10 -13.09 -17.22
C SER A 118 11.47 -12.60 -15.91
N LEU A 119 10.16 -12.73 -15.73
CA LEU A 119 9.48 -12.44 -14.46
C LEU A 119 9.73 -13.59 -13.47
N ILE A 120 9.44 -14.84 -13.86
CA ILE A 120 9.71 -16.03 -13.03
C ILE A 120 11.17 -16.08 -12.58
N ARG A 121 12.12 -15.78 -13.47
CA ARG A 121 13.54 -15.71 -13.11
C ARG A 121 13.89 -14.61 -12.10
N LYS A 122 13.16 -13.50 -12.05
CA LYS A 122 13.36 -12.45 -11.03
C LYS A 122 12.71 -12.82 -9.69
N LEU A 123 11.57 -13.51 -9.74
CA LEU A 123 10.88 -14.05 -8.56
C LEU A 123 11.76 -15.10 -7.87
N GLU A 124 12.29 -16.11 -8.58
CA GLU A 124 13.26 -17.11 -8.07
C GLU A 124 14.66 -16.55 -7.72
N GLN A 125 14.79 -15.23 -7.56
CA GLN A 125 16.02 -14.52 -7.19
C GLN A 125 15.78 -13.40 -6.16
N GLY A 126 14.56 -13.28 -5.59
CA GLY A 126 14.18 -12.20 -4.69
C GLY A 126 14.21 -10.78 -5.30
N ASN A 127 14.46 -10.65 -6.61
CA ASN A 127 14.69 -9.36 -7.29
C ASN A 127 13.41 -8.57 -7.60
N SER A 128 12.23 -9.13 -7.30
CA SER A 128 10.92 -8.50 -7.44
C SER A 128 9.89 -9.24 -6.59
N LEU A 129 8.95 -8.52 -5.98
CA LEU A 129 7.78 -9.15 -5.37
C LEU A 129 6.74 -9.55 -6.44
N PRO A 130 6.03 -10.67 -6.28
CA PRO A 130 4.89 -11.02 -7.13
C PRO A 130 3.70 -10.09 -6.85
N SER A 131 2.97 -9.70 -7.90
CA SER A 131 1.63 -9.10 -7.74
C SER A 131 0.62 -10.17 -7.31
N ASP A 132 -0.50 -9.77 -6.68
CA ASP A 132 -1.50 -10.70 -6.13
C ASP A 132 -2.00 -11.73 -7.16
N ASP A 133 -2.21 -11.32 -8.42
CA ASP A 133 -2.61 -12.23 -9.51
C ASP A 133 -1.53 -13.28 -9.81
N VAL A 134 -0.25 -12.87 -9.79
CA VAL A 134 0.87 -13.77 -10.05
C VAL A 134 1.13 -14.69 -8.86
N ARG A 135 0.99 -14.18 -7.62
CA ARG A 135 1.02 -14.98 -6.38
C ARG A 135 -0.02 -16.10 -6.44
N LYS A 136 -1.30 -15.75 -6.61
CA LYS A 136 -2.44 -16.70 -6.70
C LYS A 136 -2.29 -17.71 -7.84
N LYS A 137 -1.76 -17.29 -8.98
CA LYS A 137 -1.42 -18.17 -10.11
C LYS A 137 -0.34 -19.20 -9.72
N ILE A 138 0.76 -18.74 -9.11
CA ILE A 138 1.87 -19.59 -8.69
C ILE A 138 1.39 -20.58 -7.63
N GLU A 139 0.75 -20.11 -6.57
CA GLU A 139 0.17 -20.90 -5.48
C GLU A 139 -0.71 -22.04 -6.03
N LYS A 140 -1.63 -21.71 -6.94
CA LYS A 140 -2.51 -22.69 -7.59
C LYS A 140 -1.78 -23.69 -8.50
N SER A 141 -0.72 -23.28 -9.19
CA SER A 141 0.05 -24.15 -10.09
C SER A 141 1.03 -25.07 -9.36
N LEU A 142 1.64 -24.57 -8.29
CA LEU A 142 2.66 -25.26 -7.51
C LEU A 142 2.06 -26.00 -6.30
N GLY A 143 0.90 -25.58 -5.78
CA GLY A 143 0.26 -26.18 -4.61
C GLY A 143 0.97 -25.80 -3.32
N ILE A 144 1.38 -24.54 -3.21
CA ILE A 144 2.06 -23.92 -2.06
C ILE A 144 1.31 -22.62 -1.71
N ASP A 145 1.46 -22.14 -0.49
CA ASP A 145 0.93 -20.84 -0.04
C ASP A 145 2.11 -19.90 0.20
N LEU A 146 2.12 -18.71 -0.44
CA LEU A 146 3.25 -17.76 -0.40
C LEU A 146 3.01 -16.58 0.56
N SER A 147 1.95 -16.62 1.36
CA SER A 147 1.65 -15.61 2.37
C SER A 147 2.44 -15.84 3.65
N ALA A 148 2.82 -14.76 4.34
CA ALA A 148 3.59 -14.82 5.59
C ALA A 148 2.81 -15.49 6.75
N GLY A 149 1.50 -15.69 6.61
CA GLY A 149 0.69 -16.50 7.53
C GLY A 149 0.81 -18.02 7.33
N GLY A 150 1.68 -18.48 6.42
CA GLY A 150 1.84 -19.89 6.04
C GLY A 150 2.60 -20.77 7.05
N SER A 151 3.23 -20.21 8.08
CA SER A 151 3.78 -20.97 9.21
C SER A 151 2.81 -20.93 10.38
N ALA A 152 1.92 -21.93 10.42
CA ALA A 152 1.26 -22.40 11.64
C ALA A 152 2.15 -23.39 12.42
N ASP A 153 3.46 -23.40 12.12
CA ASP A 153 4.44 -23.63 13.16
C ASP A 153 4.39 -22.40 14.07
N ASP A 154 3.77 -22.55 15.24
CA ASP A 154 4.16 -21.77 16.40
C ASP A 154 5.69 -21.94 16.55
N GLU A 155 6.47 -21.02 15.97
CA GLU A 155 7.80 -20.66 16.43
C GLU A 155 7.60 -20.09 17.84
N GLU A 156 7.35 -21.03 18.76
CA GLU A 156 7.14 -20.84 20.18
C GLU A 156 8.38 -20.11 20.65
N TRP A 157 8.26 -18.78 20.79
CA TRP A 157 9.38 -17.92 21.11
C TRP A 157 9.91 -18.37 22.46
N SER A 158 10.93 -19.21 22.40
CA SER A 158 11.66 -19.76 23.54
C SER A 158 12.42 -18.60 24.15
N GLY A 159 11.68 -17.79 24.92
CA GLY A 159 12.21 -16.78 25.79
C GLY A 159 13.06 -17.52 26.80
N GLY A 160 14.37 -17.57 26.51
CA GLY A 160 15.30 -18.48 27.15
C GLY A 160 15.11 -18.46 28.65
N SER A 161 14.69 -19.61 29.20
CA SER A 161 14.43 -19.79 30.61
C SER A 161 15.77 -19.80 31.37
N SER A 162 16.27 -18.60 31.64
CA SER A 162 17.52 -18.36 32.38
C SER A 162 17.47 -16.99 33.08
N ASP A 163 16.86 -17.03 34.26
CA ASP A 163 17.39 -16.46 35.50
C ASP A 163 18.02 -15.04 35.48
N GLY A 164 17.39 -14.09 36.20
CA GLY A 164 18.14 -13.03 36.88
C GLY A 164 18.13 -11.61 36.31
N SER A 165 17.21 -11.22 35.41
CA SER A 165 17.04 -9.80 35.05
C SER A 165 16.31 -9.01 36.15
N TYR A 166 17.06 -8.62 37.19
CA TYR A 166 16.61 -7.58 38.13
C TYR A 166 16.18 -6.34 37.35
N THR A 167 14.93 -5.93 37.52
CA THR A 167 14.39 -4.74 36.87
C THR A 167 14.79 -3.50 37.67
N LEU A 168 14.75 -2.33 37.05
CA LEU A 168 14.95 -1.06 37.75
C LEU A 168 13.92 -0.81 38.87
N GLY A 169 12.81 -1.57 38.91
CA GLY A 169 11.84 -1.54 40.01
C GLY A 169 12.31 -2.25 41.28
N ASP A 170 13.17 -3.26 41.16
CA ASP A 170 13.62 -4.09 42.30
C ASP A 170 14.65 -3.38 43.20
N VAL A 171 15.18 -2.24 42.75
CA VAL A 171 16.27 -1.49 43.42
C VAL A 171 15.75 -0.26 44.18
N VAL A 172 14.46 0.10 44.06
CA VAL A 172 13.92 1.35 44.61
C VAL A 172 13.13 1.13 45.90
N GLN A 173 13.77 1.31 47.05
CA GLN A 173 13.06 1.52 48.31
C GLN A 173 12.68 2.99 48.47
N ARG A 174 11.37 3.27 48.51
CA ARG A 174 10.83 4.59 48.88
C ARG A 174 10.97 4.73 50.40
N LYS A 175 11.66 5.79 50.83
CA LYS A 175 11.86 6.11 52.25
C LYS A 175 10.88 7.20 52.66
N ASP A 176 10.14 6.97 53.74
CA ASP A 176 9.25 7.95 54.38
C ASP A 176 10.03 9.11 55.04
#